data_AF-A0A9E8QGQ9-F1
#
_entry.id   AF-A0A9E8QGQ9-F1
#
_cell.length_a   1.000
_cell.length_b   1.000
_cell.length_c   1.000
_cell.angle_alpha   90.00
_cell.angle_beta   90.00
_cell.angle_gamma   90.00
#
_symmetry.space_group_name_H-M   'P 1'
#
loop_
_entity.id
_entity.type
_entity.pdbx_description
1 polymer ?
#
loop_
_entity_poly.entity_id
_entity_poly.type
_entity_poly.pdbx_seq_one_letter_code
_entity_poly.pdbx_strand_id
1 'polypeptide(L)'
;MTTRTEADSSVVLWRPTGPEELELVEASGWSLWPPRLPDQPIFYPVLNVDYAARIARDWNVRASGVGHVTRFSVRRSFLEGFDVQQVGGRSILEYWIPAERLDELNANLVGPITLVSTFRRDDADGEIKEFREESPARNAP
;
A
#
# COMPACT_ATOMS: atom_id res chain seq x y z
N MET A 1 -14.33 32.12 -16.09
CA MET A 1 -13.10 31.68 -15.41
C MET A 1 -13.22 30.17 -15.26
N THR A 2 -12.47 29.44 -16.06
CA THR A 2 -12.68 28.01 -16.37
C THR A 2 -12.45 27.15 -15.14
N THR A 3 -13.35 26.20 -14.92
CA THR A 3 -13.43 25.20 -13.84
C THR A 3 -12.08 24.53 -13.54
N ARG A 4 -11.68 24.52 -12.26
CA ARG A 4 -10.63 23.62 -11.74
C ARG A 4 -11.23 22.22 -11.59
N THR A 5 -11.18 21.51 -12.70
CA THR A 5 -11.29 20.07 -12.96
C THR A 5 -11.49 19.13 -11.75
N GLU A 6 -12.63 18.42 -11.74
CA GLU A 6 -12.93 17.24 -10.89
C GLU A 6 -11.95 16.05 -11.10
N ALA A 7 -11.17 16.06 -12.20
CA ALA A 7 -10.17 15.04 -12.55
C ALA A 7 -8.84 15.13 -11.75
N ASP A 8 -8.78 15.95 -10.69
CA ASP A 8 -7.63 16.06 -9.78
C ASP A 8 -7.91 15.44 -8.39
N SER A 9 -9.06 14.79 -8.23
CA SER A 9 -9.37 14.07 -6.99
C SER A 9 -8.66 12.70 -6.96
N SER A 10 -7.89 12.46 -5.90
CA SER A 10 -7.25 11.17 -5.62
C SER A 10 -7.82 10.55 -4.35
N VAL A 11 -7.72 9.23 -4.26
CA VAL A 11 -8.09 8.44 -3.08
C VAL A 11 -6.80 7.94 -2.45
N VAL A 12 -6.66 8.17 -1.15
CA VAL A 12 -5.55 7.63 -0.35
C VAL A 12 -5.85 6.19 0.00
N LEU A 13 -4.89 5.31 -0.31
CA LEU A 13 -4.94 3.89 -0.03
C LEU A 13 -3.70 3.47 0.75
N TRP A 14 -3.82 2.32 1.42
CA TRP A 14 -2.73 1.71 2.14
C TRP A 14 -2.50 0.29 1.65
N ARG A 15 -1.25 -0.16 1.74
CA ARG A 15 -0.92 -1.55 1.48
C ARG A 15 0.06 -2.05 2.53
N PRO A 16 -0.29 -3.14 3.25
CA PRO A 16 0.68 -3.86 4.04
C PRO A 16 1.61 -4.65 3.12
N THR A 17 2.91 -4.59 3.35
CA THR A 17 3.92 -5.23 2.50
C THR A 17 4.92 -6.02 3.35
N GLY A 18 5.49 -7.07 2.77
CA GLY A 18 6.69 -7.72 3.29
C GLY A 18 7.98 -6.99 2.87
N PRO A 19 9.15 -7.43 3.36
CA PRO A 19 10.43 -6.80 3.04
C PRO A 19 10.75 -6.86 1.54
N GLU A 20 10.57 -8.01 0.90
CA GLU A 20 10.89 -8.20 -0.53
C GLU A 20 10.07 -7.29 -1.45
N GLU A 21 8.77 -7.12 -1.18
CA GLU A 21 7.92 -6.22 -1.98
C GLU A 21 8.31 -4.75 -1.74
N LEU A 22 8.69 -4.38 -0.50
CA LEU A 22 9.12 -3.02 -0.20
C LEU A 22 10.46 -2.68 -0.87
N GLU A 23 11.42 -3.61 -0.89
CA GLU A 23 12.71 -3.42 -1.59
C GLU A 23 12.50 -3.13 -3.09
N LEU A 24 11.54 -3.81 -3.73
CA LEU A 24 11.21 -3.55 -5.13
C LEU A 24 10.56 -2.17 -5.34
N VAL A 25 9.71 -1.73 -4.40
CA VAL A 25 9.16 -0.37 -4.41
C VAL A 25 10.27 0.66 -4.25
N GLU A 26 11.20 0.45 -3.32
CA GLU A 26 12.35 1.34 -3.10
C GLU A 26 13.27 1.37 -4.32
N ALA A 27 13.58 0.23 -4.93
CA ALA A 27 14.38 0.11 -6.14
C ALA A 27 13.75 0.84 -7.35
N SER A 28 12.42 1.01 -7.34
CA SER A 28 11.71 1.82 -8.33
C SER A 28 11.75 3.34 -8.07
N GLY A 29 12.43 3.77 -7.01
CA GLY A 29 12.39 5.15 -6.54
C GLY A 29 11.02 5.53 -5.95
N TRP A 30 10.33 4.57 -5.32
CA TRP A 30 9.01 4.77 -4.72
C TRP A 30 7.91 5.18 -5.71
N SER A 31 8.06 4.81 -6.98
CA SER A 31 7.20 5.31 -8.06
C SER A 31 6.18 4.29 -8.56
N LEU A 32 6.36 2.99 -8.27
CA LEU A 32 5.47 1.94 -8.75
C LEU A 32 5.43 0.72 -7.81
N TRP A 33 4.35 -0.03 -7.94
CA TRP A 33 4.21 -1.37 -7.39
C TRP A 33 4.81 -2.41 -8.34
N PRO A 34 5.59 -3.39 -7.85
CA PRO A 34 6.16 -4.43 -8.70
C PRO A 34 5.06 -5.36 -9.26
N PRO A 35 5.29 -5.99 -10.43
CA PRO A 35 4.39 -6.99 -10.97
C PRO A 35 4.04 -8.09 -9.97
N ARG A 36 2.78 -8.55 -9.97
CA ARG A 36 2.36 -9.70 -9.16
C ARG A 36 2.95 -10.99 -9.71
N LEU A 37 3.16 -11.97 -8.83
CA LEU A 37 3.50 -13.33 -9.26
C LEU A 37 2.30 -13.97 -9.98
N PRO A 38 2.51 -14.95 -10.88
CA PRO A 38 1.42 -15.59 -11.64
C PRO A 38 0.32 -16.22 -10.79
N ASP A 39 0.63 -16.63 -9.55
CA ASP A 39 -0.30 -17.20 -8.58
C ASP A 39 -1.05 -16.14 -7.75
N GLN A 40 -0.78 -14.85 -8.00
CA GLN A 40 -1.35 -13.72 -7.27
C GLN A 40 -2.24 -12.88 -8.22
N PRO A 41 -3.48 -13.33 -8.49
CA PRO A 41 -4.33 -12.77 -9.56
C PRO A 41 -4.84 -11.36 -9.26
N ILE A 42 -4.70 -10.89 -8.02
CA ILE A 42 -5.21 -9.58 -7.58
C ILE A 42 -4.14 -8.80 -6.81
N PHE A 43 -4.18 -7.49 -7.02
CA PHE A 43 -3.58 -6.46 -6.18
C PHE A 43 -4.70 -5.82 -5.34
N TYR A 44 -4.56 -5.88 -4.02
CA TYR A 44 -5.61 -5.45 -3.10
C TYR A 44 -5.10 -4.40 -2.11
N PRO A 45 -5.28 -3.10 -2.42
CA PRO A 45 -5.02 -2.05 -1.46
C PRO A 45 -6.23 -1.81 -0.57
N VAL A 46 -5.97 -1.44 0.68
CA VAL A 46 -7.00 -1.23 1.70
C VAL A 46 -7.31 0.26 1.88
N LEU A 47 -8.52 0.56 2.35
CA LEU A 47 -9.00 1.93 2.56
C LEU A 47 -8.77 2.43 3.99
N ASN A 48 -8.09 1.65 4.84
CA ASN A 48 -7.93 1.96 6.26
C ASN A 48 -6.51 1.61 6.75
N VAL A 49 -5.83 2.59 7.34
CA VAL A 49 -4.47 2.43 7.88
C VAL A 49 -4.39 1.46 9.06
N ASP A 50 -5.38 1.46 9.96
CA ASP A 50 -5.43 0.54 11.10
C ASP A 50 -5.59 -0.90 10.63
N TYR A 51 -6.35 -1.12 9.55
CA TYR A 51 -6.46 -2.44 8.95
C TYR A 51 -5.15 -2.87 8.30
N ALA A 52 -4.47 -2.00 7.56
CA ALA A 52 -3.13 -2.28 7.03
C ALA A 52 -2.13 -2.59 8.15
N ALA A 53 -2.14 -1.83 9.24
CA ALA A 53 -1.29 -2.03 10.41
C ALA A 53 -1.54 -3.40 11.08
N ARG A 54 -2.80 -3.81 11.21
CA ARG A 54 -3.14 -5.14 11.72
C ARG A 54 -2.58 -6.25 10.86
N ILE A 55 -2.69 -6.13 9.53
CA ILE A 55 -2.13 -7.12 8.59
C ILE A 55 -0.60 -7.18 8.74
N ALA A 56 0.06 -6.03 8.69
CA ALA A 56 1.52 -5.94 8.80
C ALA A 56 2.02 -6.56 10.11
N ARG A 57 1.38 -6.23 11.23
CA ARG A 57 1.75 -6.71 12.56
C ARG A 57 1.41 -8.18 12.79
N ASP A 58 0.20 -8.60 12.46
CA ASP A 58 -0.32 -9.91 12.87
C ASP A 58 0.01 -11.02 11.86
N TRP A 59 0.26 -10.68 10.59
CA TRP A 59 0.57 -11.64 9.52
C TRP A 59 1.98 -11.45 8.95
N ASN A 60 2.37 -10.26 8.47
CA ASN A 60 3.68 -10.10 7.83
C ASN A 60 4.84 -10.34 8.82
N VAL A 61 4.79 -9.81 10.05
CA VAL A 61 5.83 -10.10 11.06
C VAL A 61 5.95 -11.60 11.35
N ARG A 62 4.84 -12.36 11.32
CA ARG A 62 4.90 -13.81 11.52
C ARG A 62 5.51 -14.55 10.34
N ALA A 63 5.25 -14.08 9.11
CA ALA A 63 5.73 -14.72 7.89
C ALA A 63 7.20 -14.38 7.58
N SER A 64 7.60 -13.12 7.77
CA SER A 64 8.90 -12.58 7.32
C SER A 64 9.72 -11.91 8.42
N GLY A 65 9.27 -11.92 9.68
CA GLY A 65 9.95 -11.23 10.80
C GLY A 65 9.74 -9.71 10.85
N VAL A 66 9.36 -9.11 9.73
CA VAL A 66 9.04 -7.69 9.56
C VAL A 66 7.80 -7.52 8.69
N GLY A 67 7.01 -6.49 8.95
CA GLY A 67 5.89 -6.05 8.12
C GLY A 67 5.84 -4.55 8.02
N HIS A 68 5.46 -4.02 6.86
CA HIS A 68 5.43 -2.59 6.61
C HIS A 68 4.03 -2.14 6.23
N VAL A 69 3.72 -0.88 6.50
CA VAL A 69 2.52 -0.20 6.01
C VAL A 69 2.97 0.91 5.10
N THR A 70 2.51 0.87 3.85
CA THR A 70 2.72 1.94 2.88
C THR A 70 1.44 2.73 2.67
N ARG A 71 1.58 3.97 2.20
CA ARG A 71 0.50 4.86 1.78
C ARG A 71 0.81 5.38 0.39
N PHE A 72 -0.22 5.45 -0.45
CA PHE A 72 -0.14 6.04 -1.78
C PHE A 72 -1.50 6.63 -2.18
N SER A 73 -1.51 7.45 -3.21
CA SER A 73 -2.74 8.07 -3.73
C SER A 73 -2.97 7.63 -5.16
N VAL A 74 -4.20 7.30 -5.52
CA VAL A 74 -4.60 6.88 -6.87
C VAL A 74 -5.68 7.80 -7.39
N ARG A 75 -5.66 8.14 -8.68
CA ARG A 75 -6.73 8.94 -9.31
C ARG A 75 -8.10 8.27 -9.09
N ARG A 76 -9.09 9.05 -8.63
CA ARG A 76 -10.46 8.55 -8.41
C ARG A 76 -11.07 7.95 -9.67
N SER A 77 -10.86 8.58 -10.82
CA SER A 77 -11.38 8.12 -12.12
C SER A 77 -10.93 6.71 -12.51
N PHE A 78 -9.74 6.29 -12.08
CA PHE A 78 -9.28 4.91 -12.27
C PHE A 78 -10.00 3.95 -11.32
N LEU A 79 -10.17 4.34 -10.06
CA LEU A 79 -10.83 3.51 -9.04
C LEU A 79 -12.33 3.35 -9.26
N GLU A 80 -12.99 4.25 -9.98
CA GLU A 80 -14.41 4.13 -10.35
C GLU A 80 -14.72 2.85 -11.16
N GLY A 81 -13.72 2.24 -11.79
CA GLY A 81 -13.86 0.95 -12.47
C GLY A 81 -13.84 -0.27 -11.55
N PHE A 82 -13.68 -0.09 -10.23
CA PHE A 82 -13.53 -1.19 -9.27
C PHE A 82 -14.45 -1.01 -8.06
N ASP A 83 -15.10 -2.10 -7.66
CA ASP A 83 -15.94 -2.13 -6.47
C ASP A 83 -15.09 -2.29 -5.19
N VAL A 84 -15.47 -1.55 -4.15
CA VAL A 84 -14.93 -1.75 -2.80
C VAL A 84 -15.52 -3.03 -2.22
N GLN A 85 -14.66 -3.96 -1.85
CA GLN A 85 -15.01 -5.22 -1.21
C GLN A 85 -14.97 -5.07 0.31
N GLN A 86 -15.96 -5.63 0.99
CA GLN A 86 -15.97 -5.73 2.45
C GLN A 86 -15.68 -7.17 2.89
N VAL A 87 -14.41 -7.49 3.14
CA VAL A 87 -13.98 -8.86 3.49
C VAL A 87 -14.01 -9.11 5.00
N GLY A 88 -15.22 -9.11 5.57
CA GLY A 88 -15.46 -9.41 6.99
C GLY A 88 -16.02 -8.22 7.76
N GLY A 89 -15.37 -7.84 8.85
CA GLY A 89 -15.81 -6.74 9.72
C GLY A 89 -16.03 -5.43 8.96
N ARG A 90 -16.88 -4.54 9.48
CA ARG A 90 -17.29 -3.28 8.80
C ARG A 90 -16.13 -2.36 8.37
N SER A 91 -14.96 -2.49 9.00
CA SER A 91 -13.76 -1.68 8.71
C SER A 91 -12.80 -2.34 7.72
N ILE A 92 -13.09 -3.56 7.26
CA ILE A 92 -12.25 -4.32 6.35
C ILE A 92 -12.70 -4.00 4.93
N LEU A 93 -12.19 -2.90 4.38
CA LEU A 93 -12.52 -2.40 3.06
C LEU A 93 -11.27 -2.42 2.17
N GLU A 94 -11.40 -3.02 1.00
CA GLU A 94 -10.31 -3.16 0.02
C GLU A 94 -10.82 -3.07 -1.42
N TYR A 95 -9.95 -2.66 -2.33
CA TYR A 95 -10.19 -2.83 -3.76
C TYR A 95 -9.62 -4.17 -4.20
N TRP A 96 -10.25 -4.83 -5.18
CA TRP A 96 -9.68 -5.99 -5.87
C TRP A 96 -9.35 -5.59 -7.30
N ILE A 97 -8.08 -5.30 -7.56
CA ILE A 97 -7.58 -4.85 -8.85
C ILE A 97 -6.88 -6.03 -9.51
N PRO A 98 -7.30 -6.49 -10.69
CA PRO A 98 -6.64 -7.61 -11.37
C PRO A 98 -5.15 -7.32 -11.59
N ALA A 99 -4.31 -8.34 -11.45
CA ALA A 99 -2.86 -8.21 -11.58
C ALA A 99 -2.45 -7.63 -12.95
N GLU A 100 -3.19 -7.97 -14.01
CA GLU A 100 -2.99 -7.44 -15.37
C GLU A 100 -3.28 -5.94 -15.50
N ARG A 101 -4.00 -5.32 -14.56
CA ARG A 101 -4.28 -3.88 -14.51
C ARG A 101 -3.30 -3.12 -13.61
N LEU A 102 -2.28 -3.78 -13.05
CA LEU A 102 -1.35 -3.14 -12.11
C LEU A 102 -0.51 -2.04 -12.77
N ASP A 103 -0.13 -2.21 -14.04
CA ASP A 103 0.58 -1.16 -14.79
C ASP A 103 -0.29 0.08 -14.99
N GLU A 104 -1.59 -0.10 -15.22
CA GLU A 104 -2.55 1.02 -15.26
C GLU A 104 -2.72 1.67 -13.90
N LEU A 105 -2.74 0.90 -12.81
CA LEU A 105 -2.73 1.47 -11.46
C LEU A 105 -1.48 2.34 -11.25
N ASN A 106 -0.30 1.84 -11.62
CA ASN A 106 0.97 2.54 -11.49
C ASN A 106 0.96 3.86 -12.29
N ALA A 107 0.41 3.86 -13.50
CA ALA A 107 0.22 5.07 -14.30
C ALA A 107 -0.77 6.08 -13.68
N ASN A 108 -1.64 5.64 -12.77
CA ASN A 108 -2.63 6.46 -12.07
C ASN A 108 -2.22 6.83 -10.64
N LEU A 109 -1.00 6.50 -10.20
CA LEU A 109 -0.44 6.97 -8.94
C LEU A 109 -0.28 8.50 -8.97
N VAL A 110 -0.58 9.13 -7.84
CA VAL A 110 -0.45 10.57 -7.61
C VAL A 110 0.59 10.79 -6.52
N GLY A 111 1.81 11.13 -6.94
CA GLY A 111 2.98 11.23 -6.04
C GLY A 111 3.58 9.86 -5.71
N PRO A 112 4.62 9.84 -4.85
CA PRO A 112 5.32 8.62 -4.50
C PRO A 112 4.51 7.74 -3.54
N ILE A 113 4.86 6.45 -3.52
CA ILE A 113 4.53 5.55 -2.42
C ILE A 113 5.34 5.99 -1.20
N THR A 114 4.74 5.96 -0.02
CA THR A 114 5.39 6.38 1.23
C THR A 114 5.33 5.28 2.27
N LEU A 115 6.43 5.02 2.97
CA LEU A 115 6.44 4.17 4.15
C LEU A 115 5.82 4.94 5.31
N VAL A 116 4.86 4.32 6.01
CA VAL A 116 4.14 4.93 7.15
C VAL A 116 4.62 4.33 8.46
N SER A 117 4.63 2.99 8.53
CA SER A 117 5.01 2.25 9.73
C SER A 117 5.75 0.98 9.35
N THR A 118 6.71 0.59 10.19
CA THR A 118 7.36 -0.72 10.17
C THR A 118 7.07 -1.44 11.48
N PHE A 119 6.71 -2.71 11.39
CA PHE A 119 6.48 -3.61 12.51
C PHE A 119 7.55 -4.69 12.48
N ARG A 120 8.21 -4.93 13.61
CA ARG A 120 9.19 -6.02 13.76
C ARG A 120 9.26 -6.44 15.23
N ARG A 121 9.73 -7.65 15.48
CA ARG A 121 10.04 -8.09 16.84
C ARG A 121 11.23 -7.30 17.38
N ASP A 122 11.13 -6.86 18.62
CA ASP A 122 12.28 -6.39 19.37
C ASP A 122 13.01 -7.59 19.97
N ASP A 123 14.32 -7.64 19.76
CA ASP A 123 15.17 -8.73 20.22
C ASP A 123 15.30 -8.77 21.76
N ALA A 124 14.98 -7.66 22.44
CA ALA A 124 15.11 -7.54 23.89
C ALA A 124 13.96 -8.20 24.67
N ASP A 125 12.72 -8.11 24.19
CA ASP A 125 11.52 -8.58 24.89
C ASP A 125 10.62 -9.50 24.03
N GLY A 126 10.91 -9.65 22.74
CA GLY A 126 10.14 -10.47 21.80
C GLY A 126 8.83 -9.82 21.34
N GLU A 127 8.52 -8.61 21.81
CA GLU A 127 7.30 -7.87 21.49
C GLU A 127 7.36 -7.29 20.08
N ILE A 128 6.21 -7.20 19.41
CA ILE A 128 6.14 -6.54 18.10
C ILE A 128 5.99 -5.03 18.33
N LYS A 129 6.99 -4.27 17.90
CA LYS A 129 7.00 -2.80 18.04
C LYS A 129 6.71 -2.14 16.70
N GLU A 130 5.96 -1.03 16.77
CA GLU A 130 5.72 -0.14 15.64
C GLU A 130 6.77 0.97 15.60
N PHE A 131 7.39 1.16 14.45
CA PHE A 131 8.31 2.24 14.15
C PHE A 131 7.68 3.10 13.06
N ARG A 132 7.23 4.31 13.41
CA ARG A 132 6.62 5.24 12.46
C ARG A 132 7.68 6.02 11.71
N GLU A 133 7.54 6.09 10.40
CA GLU A 133 8.38 6.89 9.52
C GLU A 133 7.61 8.16 9.11
N GLU A 134 8.06 9.32 9.58
CA GLU A 134 7.54 10.62 9.13
C GLU A 134 8.44 11.24 8.02
N SER A 135 9.06 10.41 7.18
CA SER A 135 9.93 10.91 6.11
C SER A 135 9.22 10.90 4.76
N PRO A 136 9.19 12.03 4.01
CA PRO A 136 8.92 11.97 2.58
C PRO A 136 10.04 11.11 1.97
N ALA A 137 9.69 10.11 1.17
CA ALA A 137 10.61 9.21 0.47
C ALA A 137 11.89 9.97 0.11
N ARG A 138 12.97 9.70 0.87
CA ARG A 138 14.24 10.41 0.73
C ARG A 138 14.71 10.11 -0.69
N ASN A 139 15.01 11.17 -1.46
CA ASN A 139 15.50 11.10 -2.84
C ASN A 139 16.30 9.83 -3.08
N ALA A 140 15.78 8.93 -3.91
CA ALA A 140 16.60 7.92 -4.55
C ALA A 140 17.72 8.65 -5.32
N PRO A 141 18.97 8.15 -5.27
CA PRO A 141 20.15 8.82 -5.81
C PRO A 141 20.07 9.12 -7.31
#